data_AF-A0A8D7ZVP9-F1
#
_entry.id   AF-A0A8D7ZVP9-F1
#
_cell.length_a   1.000
_cell.length_b   1.000
_cell.length_c   1.000
_cell.angle_alpha   90.00
_cell.angle_beta   90.00
_cell.angle_gamma   90.00
#
_symmetry.space_group_name_H-M   'P 1'
#
loop_
_entity.id
_entity.type
_entity.pdbx_description
1 polymer ?
#
loop_
_entity_poly.entity_id
_entity_poly.type
_entity_poly.pdbx_seq_one_letter_code
_entity_poly.pdbx_strand_id
1 'polypeptide(L)'
;LLQAQVFNPDRFTVTHQIRQVMLLLESTLDREETQINGYVVICDYREVSLKQFVVWSITDASNTAKCIFQSLPVRIQEIHAVGVPKFISFVTDLVLSSMSEKIRSRVLVRAIRQ
;
A
#
# COMPACT_ATOMS: atom_id res chain seq x y z
N LEU A 1 8.98 -4.37 3.45
CA LEU A 1 9.43 -3.36 2.47
C LEU A 1 8.88 -3.76 1.10
N LEU A 2 8.08 -2.90 0.48
CA LEU A 2 7.56 -3.07 -0.89
C LEU A 2 8.39 -2.17 -1.82
N GLN A 3 9.07 -2.76 -2.79
CA GLN A 3 9.83 -2.04 -3.81
C GLN A 3 8.98 -1.95 -5.08
N ALA A 4 8.51 -0.76 -5.43
CA ALA A 4 7.63 -0.61 -6.59
C ALA A 4 8.40 -0.75 -7.92
N GLN A 5 9.70 -0.40 -7.95
CA GLN A 5 10.54 -0.48 -9.15
C GLN A 5 10.76 -1.90 -9.68
N VAL A 6 10.71 -2.93 -8.83
CA VAL A 6 10.97 -4.32 -9.25
C VAL A 6 9.75 -4.99 -9.88
N PHE A 7 8.59 -4.33 -9.82
CA PHE A 7 7.37 -4.84 -10.43
C PHE A 7 7.47 -4.77 -11.96
N ASN A 8 7.29 -5.90 -12.63
CA ASN A 8 7.24 -5.96 -14.10
C ASN A 8 5.77 -5.89 -14.59
N PRO A 9 5.31 -4.74 -15.14
CA PRO A 9 3.93 -4.56 -15.58
C PRO A 9 3.61 -5.31 -16.89
N ASP A 10 4.61 -5.82 -17.62
CA ASP A 10 4.40 -6.66 -18.81
C ASP A 10 4.10 -8.12 -18.45
N ARG A 11 4.40 -8.52 -17.22
CA ARG A 11 4.23 -9.90 -16.75
C ARG A 11 3.13 -10.05 -15.70
N PHE A 12 2.92 -9.02 -14.89
CA PHE A 12 2.05 -9.09 -13.73
C PHE A 12 1.03 -7.96 -13.73
N THR A 13 -0.15 -8.24 -13.17
CA THR A 13 -1.27 -7.30 -13.04
C THR A 13 -1.41 -6.79 -11.61
N VAL A 14 -2.27 -5.79 -11.39
CA VAL A 14 -2.63 -5.31 -10.05
C VAL A 14 -3.13 -6.44 -9.15
N THR A 15 -3.90 -7.39 -9.70
CA THR A 15 -4.41 -8.56 -8.97
C THR A 15 -3.27 -9.42 -8.42
N HIS A 16 -2.16 -9.57 -9.15
CA HIS A 16 -1.00 -10.31 -8.65
C HIS A 16 -0.35 -9.60 -7.46
N GLN A 17 -0.24 -8.27 -7.50
CA GLN A 17 0.27 -7.48 -6.36
C GLN A 17 -0.65 -7.59 -5.14
N ILE A 18 -1.97 -7.47 -5.33
CA ILE A 18 -2.95 -7.62 -4.24
C ILE A 18 -2.82 -9.00 -3.61
N ARG A 19 -2.75 -10.06 -4.43
CA ARG A 19 -2.55 -11.43 -3.93
C ARG A 19 -1.24 -11.59 -3.17
N GLN A 20 -0.16 -10.98 -3.65
CA GLN A 20 1.13 -11.01 -2.93
C GLN A 20 1.00 -10.37 -1.54
N VAL A 21 0.34 -9.22 -1.43
CA VAL A 21 0.09 -8.55 -0.14
C VAL A 21 -0.78 -9.41 0.76
N MET A 22 -1.86 -10.01 0.22
CA MET A 22 -2.75 -10.87 1.01
C MET A 22 -2.03 -12.13 1.51
N LEU A 23 -1.21 -12.78 0.68
CA LEU A 23 -0.40 -13.92 1.08
C LEU A 23 0.57 -13.56 2.21
N LEU A 24 1.23 -12.39 2.11
CA LEU A 24 2.09 -11.90 3.18
C LEU A 24 1.29 -11.75 4.48
N LEU A 25 0.15 -11.05 4.43
CA LEU A 25 -0.69 -10.83 5.61
C LEU A 25 -1.17 -12.15 6.21
N GLU A 26 -1.73 -13.06 5.40
CA GLU A 26 -2.19 -14.39 5.84
C GLU A 26 -1.08 -15.19 6.51
N SER A 27 0.15 -15.13 5.98
CA SER A 27 1.30 -15.85 6.52
C SER A 27 1.86 -15.29 7.83
N THR A 28 1.44 -14.09 8.24
CA THR A 28 1.96 -13.42 9.44
C THR A 28 0.88 -13.04 10.45
N LEU A 29 -0.40 -13.03 10.05
CA LEU A 29 -1.53 -12.58 10.89
C LEU A 29 -1.81 -13.49 12.08
N ASP A 30 -1.44 -14.76 12.01
CA ASP A 30 -1.58 -15.75 13.07
C ASP A 30 -0.53 -15.60 14.19
N ARG A 31 0.57 -14.89 13.93
CA ARG A 31 1.65 -14.66 14.89
C ARG A 31 1.21 -13.67 15.98
N GLU A 32 1.34 -14.08 17.25
CA GLU A 32 1.03 -13.23 18.40
C GLU A 32 1.81 -11.90 18.39
N GLU A 33 3.10 -11.96 18.07
CA GLU A 33 3.97 -10.78 17.93
C GLU A 33 3.38 -9.76 16.95
N THR A 34 2.83 -10.24 15.84
CA THR A 34 2.26 -9.41 14.79
C THR A 34 0.89 -8.86 15.19
N GLN A 35 0.07 -9.63 15.91
CA GLN A 35 -1.20 -9.16 16.45
C GLN A 35 -1.01 -8.06 17.51
N ILE A 36 0.03 -8.18 18.35
CA ILE A 36 0.36 -7.22 19.41
C ILE A 36 1.06 -5.97 18.87
N ASN A 37 2.05 -6.13 17.97
CA ASN A 37 2.86 -5.01 17.49
C ASN A 37 2.27 -4.34 16.25
N GLY A 38 1.60 -5.10 15.39
CA GLY A 38 1.13 -4.65 14.09
C GLY A 38 2.25 -4.57 13.04
N TYR A 39 1.97 -3.85 11.96
CA TYR A 39 2.85 -3.71 10.79
C TYR A 39 3.26 -2.26 10.58
N VAL A 40 4.51 -2.06 10.16
CA VAL A 40 4.98 -0.83 9.52
C VAL A 40 5.24 -1.15 8.05
N VAL A 41 4.55 -0.45 7.16
CA VAL A 41 4.71 -0.65 5.72
C VAL A 41 5.64 0.43 5.17
N ILE A 42 6.63 0.01 4.41
CA ILE A 42 7.51 0.93 3.68
C ILE A 42 7.31 0.63 2.20
N CYS A 43 6.89 1.64 1.45
CA CYS A 43 6.72 1.61 0.00
C CYS A 43 7.80 2.49 -0.63
N ASP A 44 8.73 1.86 -1.34
CA ASP A 44 9.81 2.54 -2.04
C ASP A 44 9.42 2.77 -3.51
N TYR A 45 9.23 4.04 -3.86
CA TYR A 45 8.80 4.50 -5.19
C TYR A 45 9.95 5.10 -6.02
N ARG A 46 11.19 5.03 -5.53
CA ARG A 46 12.35 5.44 -6.32
C ARG A 46 12.37 4.66 -7.63
N GLU A 47 12.76 5.33 -8.72
CA GLU A 47 12.83 4.76 -10.07
C GLU A 47 11.53 4.13 -10.61
N VAL A 48 10.36 4.44 -10.03
CA VAL A 48 9.08 3.96 -10.57
C VAL A 48 8.72 4.68 -11.85
N SER A 49 8.48 3.91 -12.90
CA SER A 49 7.95 4.40 -14.17
C SER A 49 6.44 4.66 -14.11
N LEU A 50 5.94 5.55 -14.97
CA LEU A 50 4.50 5.77 -15.11
C LEU A 50 3.76 4.48 -15.49
N LYS A 51 4.37 3.62 -16.33
CA LYS A 51 3.80 2.33 -16.74
C LYS A 51 3.54 1.40 -15.54
N GLN A 52 4.47 1.35 -14.59
CA GLN A 52 4.28 0.57 -13.35
C GLN A 52 3.19 1.20 -12.46
N PHE A 53 3.13 2.52 -12.43
CA PHE A 53 2.18 3.25 -11.59
C PHE A 53 0.72 3.09 -12.07
N VAL A 54 0.46 3.27 -13.36
CA VAL A 54 -0.90 3.26 -13.94
C VAL A 54 -1.58 1.89 -13.96
N VAL A 55 -0.88 0.83 -13.56
CA VAL A 55 -1.50 -0.50 -13.38
C VAL A 55 -2.53 -0.49 -12.24
N TRP A 56 -2.42 0.43 -11.29
CA TRP A 56 -3.41 0.64 -10.26
C TRP A 56 -4.48 1.65 -10.69
N SER A 57 -5.75 1.23 -10.67
CA SER A 57 -6.86 2.17 -10.68
C SER A 57 -7.14 2.72 -9.26
N ILE A 58 -7.83 3.86 -9.18
CA ILE A 58 -8.31 4.42 -7.90
C ILE A 58 -9.25 3.42 -7.21
N THR A 59 -10.08 2.70 -7.99
CA THR A 59 -11.00 1.68 -7.48
C THR A 59 -10.24 0.51 -6.86
N ASP A 60 -9.17 0.03 -7.50
CA ASP A 60 -8.33 -1.03 -6.95
C ASP A 60 -7.72 -0.60 -5.62
N ALA A 61 -7.17 0.62 -5.56
CA ALA A 61 -6.57 1.17 -4.34
C ALA A 61 -7.60 1.29 -3.20
N SER A 62 -8.79 1.82 -3.50
CA SER A 62 -9.87 1.99 -2.52
C SER A 62 -10.41 0.64 -2.01
N ASN A 63 -10.65 -0.32 -2.90
CA ASN A 63 -11.15 -1.64 -2.53
C ASN A 63 -10.11 -2.44 -1.74
N THR A 64 -8.84 -2.37 -2.14
CA THR A 64 -7.75 -3.04 -1.40
C THR A 64 -7.61 -2.46 -0.01
N ALA A 65 -7.65 -1.13 0.13
CA ALA A 65 -7.61 -0.48 1.43
C ALA A 65 -8.81 -0.92 2.32
N LYS A 66 -10.03 -0.92 1.78
CA LYS A 66 -11.20 -1.43 2.53
C LYS A 66 -11.00 -2.88 2.98
N CYS A 67 -10.51 -3.75 2.09
CA CYS A 67 -10.26 -5.15 2.43
C CYS A 67 -9.25 -5.28 3.58
N ILE A 68 -8.08 -4.63 3.47
CA ILE A 68 -7.03 -4.71 4.49
C ILE A 68 -7.49 -4.11 5.82
N PHE A 69 -8.10 -2.93 5.80
CA PHE A 69 -8.40 -2.19 7.02
C PHE A 69 -9.75 -2.55 7.65
N GLN A 70 -10.71 -3.09 6.91
CA GLN A 70 -12.06 -3.35 7.43
C GLN A 70 -12.41 -4.83 7.45
N SER A 71 -11.84 -5.65 6.56
CA SER A 71 -12.17 -7.08 6.46
C SER A 71 -11.16 -7.98 7.18
N LEU A 72 -9.91 -7.53 7.36
CA LEU A 72 -8.89 -8.28 8.06
C LEU A 72 -8.59 -7.68 9.46
N PRO A 73 -8.24 -8.51 10.46
CA PRO A 73 -7.81 -8.02 11.78
C PRO A 73 -6.36 -7.50 11.74
N VAL A 74 -6.02 -6.71 10.72
CA VAL A 74 -4.68 -6.15 10.52
C VAL A 74 -4.57 -4.84 11.28
N ARG A 75 -3.48 -4.69 12.05
CA ARG A 75 -3.09 -3.42 12.65
C ARG A 75 -1.88 -2.85 11.91
N ILE A 76 -2.11 -1.89 11.01
CA ILE A 76 -1.03 -1.10 10.41
C ILE A 76 -0.77 0.11 11.30
N GLN A 77 0.47 0.33 11.72
CA GLN A 77 0.85 1.50 12.52
C GLN A 77 1.20 2.70 11.64
N GLU A 78 2.09 2.50 10.66
CA GLU A 78 2.58 3.55 9.79
C GLU A 78 2.76 3.04 8.35
N ILE A 79 2.55 3.93 7.38
CA ILE A 79 2.92 3.73 5.98
C ILE A 79 3.92 4.83 5.59
N HIS A 80 5.13 4.41 5.25
CA HIS A 80 6.18 5.30 4.76
C HIS A 80 6.29 5.18 3.25
N ALA A 81 6.05 6.27 2.54
CA ALA A 81 6.27 6.36 1.10
C ALA A 81 7.58 7.10 0.83
N VAL A 82 8.54 6.41 0.21
CA VAL A 82 9.90 6.93 0.00
C VAL A 82 10.11 7.22 -1.48
N GLY A 83 10.74 8.36 -1.80
CA GLY A 83 11.12 8.70 -3.17
C GLY A 83 9.94 8.84 -4.13
N VAL A 84 8.79 9.29 -3.64
CA VAL A 84 7.57 9.46 -4.43
C VAL A 84 7.78 10.52 -5.52
N PRO A 85 7.74 10.16 -6.81
CA PRO A 85 7.81 11.12 -7.90
C PRO A 85 6.66 12.14 -7.83
N LYS A 86 6.90 13.38 -8.29
CA LYS A 86 5.90 14.46 -8.26
C LYS A 86 4.59 14.13 -8.98
N PHE A 87 4.62 13.28 -10.01
CA PHE A 87 3.41 12.84 -10.70
C PHE A 87 2.57 11.85 -9.88
N ILE A 88 3.17 11.15 -8.90
CA ILE A 88 2.50 10.20 -7.99
C ILE A 88 1.90 10.92 -6.77
N SER A 89 2.51 12.02 -6.32
CA SER A 89 2.04 12.72 -5.11
C SER A 89 0.59 13.22 -5.25
N PHE A 90 0.22 13.79 -6.40
CA PHE A 90 -1.16 14.24 -6.66
C PHE A 90 -2.18 13.10 -6.55
N VAL A 91 -1.83 11.92 -7.06
CA VAL A 91 -2.71 10.75 -7.03
C VAL A 91 -2.80 10.15 -5.63
N THR A 92 -1.74 10.27 -4.84
CA THR A 92 -1.74 9.79 -3.44
C THR A 92 -2.77 10.56 -2.62
N ASP A 93 -2.84 11.88 -2.76
CA ASP A 93 -3.84 12.70 -2.08
C ASP A 93 -5.26 12.36 -2.54
N LEU A 94 -5.46 12.12 -3.85
CA LEU A 94 -6.73 11.68 -4.40
C LEU A 94 -7.18 10.33 -3.82
N VAL A 95 -6.28 9.35 -3.78
CA VAL A 95 -6.55 8.03 -3.22
C VAL A 95 -6.88 8.14 -1.73
N LEU A 96 -6.12 8.92 -0.95
CA LEU A 96 -6.42 9.16 0.47
C LEU A 96 -7.76 9.85 0.69
N SER A 97 -8.11 10.84 -0.13
CA SER A 97 -9.42 11.52 -0.06
C SER A 97 -10.60 10.58 -0.34
N SER A 98 -10.39 9.57 -1.20
CA SER A 98 -11.40 8.55 -1.53
C SER A 98 -11.63 7.52 -0.39
N MET A 99 -10.76 7.49 0.61
CA MET A 99 -10.88 6.58 1.76
C MET A 99 -11.76 7.18 2.86
N SER A 100 -12.50 6.32 3.57
CA SER A 100 -13.28 6.73 4.75
C SER A 100 -12.38 7.32 5.84
N GLU A 101 -12.92 8.23 6.66
CA GLU A 101 -12.21 8.81 7.80
C GLU A 101 -11.70 7.73 8.77
N LYS A 102 -12.47 6.65 8.95
CA LYS A 102 -12.07 5.45 9.73
C LYS A 102 -10.81 4.76 9.19
N ILE A 103 -10.60 4.77 7.87
CA ILE A 103 -9.39 4.20 7.25
C ILE A 103 -8.23 5.20 7.36
N ARG A 104 -8.50 6.49 7.10
CA ARG A 104 -7.51 7.56 7.23
C ARG A 104 -6.96 7.70 8.66
N SER A 105 -7.78 7.49 9.68
CA SER A 105 -7.36 7.57 11.08
C SER A 105 -6.55 6.36 11.56
N ARG A 106 -6.56 5.26 10.82
CA ARG A 106 -5.84 4.02 11.19
C ARG A 106 -4.37 4.04 10.78
N VAL A 107 -3.95 5.00 9.97
CA VAL A 107 -2.61 4.99 9.37
C VAL A 107 -2.06 6.40 9.27
N LEU A 108 -0.84 6.58 9.78
CA LEU A 108 -0.05 7.75 9.47
C LEU A 108 0.72 7.53 8.16
N VAL A 109 0.44 8.35 7.14
CA VAL A 109 1.18 8.32 5.86
C VAL A 109 2.25 9.39 5.89
N ARG A 110 3.52 8.99 5.76
CA ARG A 110 4.66 9.91 5.72
C ARG A 110 5.37 9.81 4.37
N ALA A 111 5.45 10.93 3.66
CA ALA A 111 6.34 11.07 2.51
C ALA A 111 7.74 11.43 2.99
N ILE A 112 8.71 10.55 2.78
CA ILE A 112 10.12 10.81 3.10
C ILE A 112 10.75 11.47 1.87
N ARG A 113 11.02 12.78 1.98
CA ARG A 113 11.79 13.52 0.97
C ARG A 113 13.28 13.24 1.18
N GLN A 114 13.97 12.87 0.10
CA GLN A 114 15.44 12.85 0.04
C GLN A 114 15.93 14.23 -0.40
#